data_AF-L8HQ65-F1
#
_entry.id   AF-L8HQ65-F1
#
_cell.length_a   1.000
_cell.length_b   1.000
_cell.length_c   1.000
_cell.angle_alpha   90.00
_cell.angle_beta   90.00
_cell.angle_gamma   90.00
#
_symmetry.space_group_name_H-M   'P 1'
#
loop_
_entity.id
_entity.type
_entity.pdbx_description
1 polymer ?
#
loop_
_entity_poly.entity_id
_entity_poly.type
_entity_poly.pdbx_seq_one_letter_code
_entity_poly.pdbx_strand_id
1 'polypeptide(L)'
;SEKKRCAKVGTHLRSCAKVGTHLRSCAKVGTHLRSCAKVGTHLRSCAKVGTHLRSCAKVGTHLRSCAKVGTHLRSCAKVGTHLRSCAKVGTHLRSCAKVGTHLRSCAKVGTHLRSCAKVGTHLRSCAKVGTHLRSCAKVGTHLRSCAKVGTHLRSCAK
;
A
#
# COMPACT_ATOMS: atom_id res chain seq x y z
N SER A 1 -15.24 0.24 -18.77
CA SER A 1 -14.41 1.29 -19.39
C SER A 1 -13.17 1.48 -18.53
N GLU A 2 -11.92 1.17 -18.87
CA GLU A 2 -11.20 1.08 -20.15
C GLU A 2 -9.93 0.24 -19.87
N LYS A 3 -9.61 -0.80 -20.67
CA LYS A 3 -8.39 -1.62 -20.48
C LYS A 3 -7.18 -0.94 -21.16
N LYS A 4 -6.61 0.12 -20.55
CA LYS A 4 -5.47 0.86 -21.15
C LYS A 4 -4.14 0.10 -21.05
N ARG A 5 -3.37 0.12 -22.16
CA ARG A 5 -1.92 -0.13 -22.19
C ARG A 5 -1.23 1.23 -22.27
N CYS A 6 -0.26 1.52 -21.39
CA CYS A 6 0.33 2.86 -21.31
C CYS A 6 1.82 2.86 -20.93
N ALA A 7 2.63 3.76 -21.48
CA ALA A 7 4.02 3.91 -21.03
C ALA A 7 4.09 4.65 -19.68
N LYS A 8 3.36 5.76 -19.53
CA LYS A 8 3.32 6.59 -18.33
C LYS A 8 1.90 7.13 -18.10
N VAL A 9 1.44 7.11 -16.85
CA VAL A 9 0.21 7.80 -16.40
C VAL A 9 0.51 8.55 -15.11
N GLY A 10 0.14 9.84 -15.08
CA GLY A 10 0.27 10.70 -13.91
C GLY A 10 -1.07 11.35 -13.58
N THR A 11 -1.41 11.43 -12.31
CA THR A 11 -2.57 12.19 -11.82
C THR A 11 -2.16 13.07 -10.66
N HIS A 12 -2.54 14.35 -10.71
CA HIS A 12 -2.33 15.30 -9.63
C HIS A 12 -3.64 16.04 -9.38
N LEU A 13 -4.22 15.88 -8.18
CA LEU A 13 -5.47 16.56 -7.83
C LEU A 13 -5.42 17.15 -6.41
N ARG A 14 -6.00 18.35 -6.27
CA ARG A 14 -6.08 19.05 -4.98
C ARG A 14 -7.24 18.58 -4.12
N SER A 15 -8.41 18.33 -4.70
CA SER A 15 -9.60 17.88 -3.97
C SER A 15 -10.50 17.04 -4.87
N CYS A 16 -10.99 15.91 -4.37
CA CYS A 16 -11.84 15.01 -5.14
C CYS A 16 -12.78 14.16 -4.28
N ALA A 17 -13.99 13.88 -4.74
CA ALA A 17 -14.87 12.94 -4.04
C ALA A 17 -14.49 11.47 -4.35
N LYS A 18 -14.23 11.16 -5.62
CA LYS A 18 -13.93 9.79 -6.10
C LYS A 18 -12.85 9.83 -7.18
N VAL A 19 -11.86 8.95 -7.08
CA VAL A 19 -10.88 8.67 -8.14
C VAL A 19 -10.75 7.17 -8.30
N GLY A 20 -10.85 6.69 -9.54
CA GLY A 20 -10.71 5.28 -9.90
C GLY A 20 -9.73 5.12 -11.06
N THR A 21 -8.79 4.18 -10.95
CA THR A 21 -7.90 3.81 -12.06
C THR A 21 -7.90 2.30 -12.28
N HIS A 22 -8.09 1.91 -13.55
CA HIS A 22 -7.99 0.51 -14.00
C HIS A 22 -7.02 0.44 -15.17
N LEU A 23 -5.89 -0.26 -15.02
CA LEU A 23 -4.89 -0.41 -16.09
C LEU A 23 -4.46 -1.86 -16.25
N ARG A 24 -4.26 -2.31 -17.50
CA ARG A 24 -3.86 -3.69 -17.81
C ARG A 24 -2.34 -3.85 -17.84
N SER A 25 -1.63 -2.92 -18.47
CA SER A 25 -0.18 -2.97 -18.62
C SER A 25 0.40 -1.57 -18.69
N CYS A 26 1.23 -1.18 -17.71
CA CYS A 26 1.91 0.11 -17.75
C CYS A 26 3.35 0.11 -17.23
N ALA A 27 4.23 0.94 -17.79
CA ALA A 27 5.61 1.04 -17.29
C ALA A 27 5.70 1.93 -16.03
N LYS A 28 5.02 3.07 -16.00
CA LYS A 28 5.01 3.99 -14.85
C LYS A 28 3.60 4.51 -14.53
N VAL A 29 3.23 4.49 -13.26
CA VAL A 29 1.99 5.09 -12.74
C VAL A 29 2.31 5.94 -11.52
N GLY A 30 1.88 7.21 -11.54
CA GLY A 30 2.05 8.16 -10.43
C GLY A 30 0.71 8.80 -10.03
N THR A 31 0.40 8.81 -8.74
CA THR A 31 -0.78 9.52 -8.21
C THR A 31 -0.41 10.42 -7.03
N HIS A 32 -0.84 11.68 -7.10
CA HIS A 32 -0.65 12.67 -6.04
C HIS A 32 -1.99 13.32 -5.72
N LEU A 33 -2.51 13.12 -4.50
CA LEU A 33 -3.80 13.70 -4.07
C LEU A 33 -3.68 14.38 -2.69
N ARG A 34 -4.21 15.60 -2.58
CA ARG A 34 -4.17 16.37 -1.31
C ARG A 34 -5.37 16.06 -0.39
N SER A 35 -6.57 15.92 -0.94
CA SER A 35 -7.79 15.63 -0.17
C SER A 35 -8.76 14.80 -1.01
N CYS A 36 -9.03 13.55 -0.61
CA CYS A 36 -10.00 12.72 -1.34
C CYS A 36 -10.85 11.81 -0.46
N ALA A 37 -12.12 11.62 -0.79
CA ALA A 37 -12.98 10.72 -0.01
C ALA A 37 -12.79 9.24 -0.39
N LYS A 38 -12.71 8.92 -1.69
CA LYS A 38 -12.55 7.55 -2.18
C LYS A 38 -11.49 7.46 -3.28
N VAL A 39 -10.55 6.53 -3.14
CA VAL A 39 -9.53 6.21 -4.14
C VAL A 39 -9.50 4.71 -4.37
N GLY A 40 -9.65 4.27 -5.61
CA GLY A 40 -9.55 2.88 -6.03
C GLY A 40 -8.53 2.71 -7.15
N THR A 41 -7.59 1.77 -7.01
CA THR A 41 -6.63 1.46 -8.07
C THR A 41 -6.56 -0.05 -8.31
N HIS A 42 -6.68 -0.46 -9.57
CA HIS A 42 -6.56 -1.84 -10.00
C HIS A 42 -5.56 -1.93 -11.17
N LEU A 43 -4.45 -2.63 -10.94
CA LEU A 43 -3.40 -2.79 -11.95
C LEU A 43 -3.05 -4.26 -12.14
N ARG A 44 -3.04 -4.74 -13.39
CA ARG A 44 -2.68 -6.13 -13.70
C ARG A 44 -1.16 -6.32 -13.81
N SER A 45 -0.48 -5.45 -14.56
CA SER A 45 0.97 -5.51 -14.77
C SER A 45 1.58 -4.12 -14.77
N CYS A 46 2.51 -3.84 -13.85
CA CYS A 46 3.23 -2.56 -13.82
C CYS A 46 4.72 -2.68 -13.45
N ALA A 47 5.59 -1.86 -14.04
CA ALA A 47 6.99 -1.81 -13.61
C ALA A 47 7.19 -0.88 -12.40
N LYS A 48 6.58 0.31 -12.40
CA LYS A 48 6.70 1.29 -11.31
C LYS A 48 5.33 1.88 -10.95
N VAL A 49 5.01 1.89 -9.66
CA VAL A 49 3.82 2.54 -9.10
C VAL A 49 4.22 3.42 -7.92
N GLY A 50 3.88 4.70 -7.97
CA GLY A 50 4.07 5.66 -6.89
C GLY A 50 2.75 6.32 -6.51
N THR A 51 2.43 6.35 -5.22
CA THR A 51 1.20 7.00 -4.72
C THR A 51 1.52 7.85 -3.49
N HIS A 52 1.08 9.10 -3.50
CA HIS A 52 1.24 10.05 -2.40
C HIS A 52 -0.12 10.68 -2.08
N LEU A 53 -0.63 10.45 -0.87
CA LEU A 53 -1.90 11.02 -0.42
C LEU A 53 -1.75 11.72 0.93
N ARG A 54 -2.26 12.96 1.04
CA ARG A 54 -2.18 13.74 2.29
C ARG A 54 -3.35 13.47 3.23
N SER A 55 -4.56 13.43 2.71
CA SER A 55 -5.78 13.18 3.48
C SER A 55 -6.77 12.35 2.68
N CYS A 56 -7.07 11.13 3.13
CA CYS A 56 -8.06 10.27 2.49
C CYS A 56 -8.96 9.50 3.47
N ALA A 57 -10.25 9.34 3.12
CA ALA A 57 -11.14 8.50 3.93
C ALA A 57 -11.05 7.02 3.56
N LYS A 58 -11.06 6.68 2.26
CA LYS A 58 -10.99 5.28 1.78
C LYS A 58 -9.98 5.14 0.65
N VAL A 59 -9.07 4.18 0.78
CA VAL A 59 -8.10 3.82 -0.25
C VAL A 59 -8.12 2.30 -0.44
N GLY A 60 -8.34 1.85 -1.67
CA GLY A 60 -8.24 0.45 -2.08
C GLY A 60 -7.25 0.30 -3.22
N THR A 61 -6.27 -0.59 -3.07
CA THR A 61 -5.30 -0.91 -4.12
C THR A 61 -5.21 -2.42 -4.35
N HIS A 62 -5.31 -2.82 -5.62
CA HIS A 62 -5.17 -4.22 -6.03
C HIS A 62 -4.16 -4.32 -7.17
N LEU A 63 -3.04 -4.99 -6.92
CA LEU A 63 -1.99 -5.20 -7.92
C LEU A 63 -1.69 -6.70 -8.11
N ARG A 64 -1.71 -7.18 -9.35
CA ARG A 64 -1.41 -8.59 -9.65
C ARG A 64 0.09 -8.83 -9.84
N SER A 65 0.76 -8.00 -10.63
CA SER A 65 2.19 -8.16 -10.92
C SER A 65 2.87 -6.80 -10.97
N CYS A 66 3.82 -6.55 -10.06
CA CYS A 66 4.55 -5.27 -10.00
C CYS A 66 6.04 -5.45 -9.68
N ALA A 67 6.91 -4.64 -10.28
CA ALA A 67 8.34 -4.65 -9.90
C ALA A 67 8.63 -3.72 -8.71
N LYS A 68 8.10 -2.48 -8.73
CA LYS A 68 8.31 -1.48 -7.68
C LYS A 68 7.00 -0.79 -7.30
N VAL A 69 6.69 -0.77 -6.01
CA VAL A 69 5.51 -0.09 -5.45
C VAL A 69 5.94 0.78 -4.29
N GLY A 70 5.62 2.07 -4.35
CA GLY A 70 5.82 3.05 -3.29
C GLY A 70 4.50 3.70 -2.89
N THR A 71 4.19 3.71 -1.61
CA THR A 71 2.97 4.33 -1.07
C THR A 71 3.32 5.20 0.14
N HIS A 72 2.91 6.46 0.11
CA HIS A 72 3.06 7.40 1.22
C HIS A 72 1.72 8.03 1.56
N LEU A 73 1.23 7.79 2.78
CA LEU A 73 -0.02 8.37 3.26
C LEU A 73 0.20 9.12 4.58
N ARG A 74 -0.26 10.38 4.65
CA ARG A 74 -0.15 11.18 5.88
C ARG A 74 -1.32 10.95 6.84
N SER A 75 -2.55 10.94 6.33
CA SER A 75 -3.75 10.81 7.16
C SER A 75 -4.78 9.97 6.43
N CYS A 76 -5.18 8.84 7.03
CA CYS A 76 -6.09 7.90 6.40
C CYS A 76 -7.11 7.28 7.38
N ALA A 77 -8.36 7.09 6.99
CA ALA A 77 -9.31 6.35 7.82
C ALA A 77 -9.29 4.84 7.51
N LYS A 78 -9.33 4.47 6.23
CA LYS A 78 -9.32 3.06 5.78
C LYS A 78 -8.37 2.86 4.61
N VAL A 79 -7.46 1.91 4.74
CA VAL A 79 -6.54 1.48 3.69
C VAL A 79 -6.59 -0.04 3.54
N GLY A 80 -6.86 -0.50 2.33
CA GLY A 80 -6.74 -1.90 1.94
C GLY A 80 -5.79 -2.05 0.77
N THR A 81 -4.80 -2.93 0.90
CA THR A 81 -3.84 -3.23 -0.18
C THR A 81 -3.72 -4.74 -0.40
N HIS A 82 -3.93 -5.18 -1.63
CA HIS A 82 -3.75 -6.58 -2.02
C HIS A 82 -2.74 -6.70 -3.15
N LEU A 83 -1.64 -7.42 -2.90
CA LEU A 83 -0.58 -7.66 -3.88
C LEU A 83 -0.33 -9.17 -4.07
N ARG A 84 -0.39 -9.65 -5.31
CA ARG A 84 -0.14 -11.06 -5.61
C ARG A 84 1.34 -11.38 -5.85
N SER A 85 2.02 -10.58 -6.68
CA SER A 85 3.42 -10.80 -7.03
C SER A 85 4.15 -9.47 -7.12
N CYS A 86 5.12 -9.25 -6.23
CA CYS A 86 5.90 -8.01 -6.19
C CYS A 86 7.39 -8.23 -5.93
N ALA A 87 8.28 -7.46 -6.56
CA ALA A 87 9.71 -7.52 -6.23
C ALA A 87 10.07 -6.58 -5.06
N LYS A 88 9.60 -5.33 -5.08
CA LYS A 88 9.87 -4.33 -4.03
C LYS A 88 8.59 -3.58 -3.66
N VAL A 89 8.28 -3.55 -2.36
CA VAL A 89 7.15 -2.81 -1.80
C VAL A 89 7.64 -1.94 -0.64
N GLY A 90 7.38 -0.64 -0.73
CA GLY A 90 7.61 0.33 0.33
C GLY A 90 6.32 1.03 0.72
N THR A 91 5.98 1.02 2.01
CA THR A 91 4.80 1.68 2.54
C THR A 91 5.15 2.53 3.77
N HIS A 92 4.73 3.79 3.75
CA HIS A 92 4.91 4.72 4.86
C HIS A 92 3.57 5.36 5.21
N LEU A 93 3.10 5.14 6.43
CA LEU A 93 1.85 5.72 6.94
C LEU A 93 2.11 6.48 8.24
N ARG A 94 1.67 7.75 8.30
CA ARG A 94 1.85 8.57 9.52
C ARG A 94 0.70 8.41 10.51
N SER A 95 -0.54 8.50 10.05
CA SER A 95 -1.72 8.47 10.91
C SER A 95 -2.86 7.72 10.22
N CYS A 96 -3.23 6.55 10.75
CA CYS A 96 -4.25 5.70 10.14
C CYS A 96 -5.16 5.01 11.15
N ALA A 97 -6.47 4.93 10.88
CA ALA A 97 -7.40 4.22 11.77
C ALA A 97 -7.44 2.71 11.48
N LYS A 98 -7.55 2.30 10.21
CA LYS A 98 -7.58 0.89 9.80
C LYS A 98 -6.68 0.63 8.60
N VAL A 99 -5.79 -0.34 8.73
CA VAL A 99 -4.87 -0.77 7.67
C VAL A 99 -4.97 -2.29 7.52
N GLY A 100 -5.27 -2.76 6.30
CA GLY A 100 -5.24 -4.16 5.92
C GLY A 100 -4.28 -4.38 4.75
N THR A 101 -3.30 -5.27 4.91
CA THR A 101 -2.37 -5.62 3.85
C THR A 101 -2.31 -7.13 3.63
N HIS A 102 -2.46 -7.56 2.38
CA HIS A 102 -2.34 -8.97 2.00
C HIS A 102 -1.33 -9.11 0.86
N LEU A 103 -0.24 -9.84 1.12
CA LEU A 103 0.81 -10.11 0.15
C LEU A 103 1.01 -11.62 -0.04
N ARG A 104 0.97 -12.10 -1.28
CA ARG A 104 1.15 -13.54 -1.58
C ARG A 104 2.61 -13.92 -1.87
N SER A 105 3.29 -13.17 -2.73
CA SER A 105 4.67 -13.46 -3.14
C SER A 105 5.46 -12.17 -3.28
N CYS A 106 6.45 -11.94 -2.39
CA CYS A 106 7.26 -10.72 -2.39
C CYS A 106 8.75 -10.99 -2.16
N ALA A 107 9.63 -10.30 -2.88
CA ALA A 107 11.07 -10.40 -2.59
C ALA A 107 11.49 -9.47 -1.44
N LYS A 108 11.07 -8.20 -1.44
CA LYS A 108 11.39 -7.22 -0.39
C LYS A 108 10.15 -6.40 -0.01
N VAL A 109 9.87 -6.34 1.28
CA VAL A 109 8.77 -5.56 1.87
C VAL A 109 9.31 -4.68 3.00
N GLY A 110 9.05 -3.37 2.90
CA GLY A 110 9.33 -2.39 3.95
C GLY A 110 8.04 -1.66 4.36
N THR A 111 7.73 -1.65 5.65
CA THR A 111 6.54 -1.00 6.20
C THR A 111 6.92 -0.13 7.39
N HIS A 112 6.56 1.15 7.36
CA HIS A 112 6.76 2.07 8.48
C HIS A 112 5.45 2.75 8.86
N LEU A 113 4.99 2.53 10.09
CA LEU A 113 3.76 3.10 10.61
C LEU A 113 4.07 3.91 11.89
N ARG A 114 3.61 5.17 11.97
CA ARG A 114 3.86 6.03 13.15
C ARG A 114 2.72 5.99 14.17
N SER A 115 1.48 6.02 13.73
CA SER A 115 0.30 6.02 14.62
C SER A 115 -0.85 5.29 13.95
N CYS A 116 -1.23 4.12 14.46
CA CYS A 116 -2.29 3.29 13.89
C CYS A 116 -3.23 2.69 14.94
N ALA A 117 -4.54 2.76 14.73
CA ALA A 117 -5.49 2.11 15.66
C ALA A 117 -5.61 0.60 15.41
N LYS A 118 -5.78 0.16 14.15
CA LYS A 118 -5.86 -1.25 13.79
C LYS A 118 -5.00 -1.56 12.56
N VAL A 119 -4.13 -2.57 12.68
CA VAL A 119 -3.29 -3.07 11.59
C VAL A 119 -3.46 -4.58 11.46
N GLY A 120 -3.81 -5.04 10.26
CA GLY A 120 -3.81 -6.45 9.88
C GLY A 120 -2.85 -6.67 8.71
N THR A 121 -1.88 -7.55 8.87
CA THR A 121 -0.97 -7.94 7.78
C THR A 121 -0.97 -9.46 7.60
N HIS A 122 -1.06 -9.90 6.34
CA HIS A 122 -0.97 -11.31 6.00
C HIS A 122 0.02 -11.52 4.85
N LEU A 123 1.11 -12.24 5.12
CA LEU A 123 2.15 -12.54 4.15
C LEU A 123 2.29 -14.06 3.95
N ARG A 124 2.22 -14.54 2.71
CA ARG A 124 2.34 -15.98 2.42
C ARG A 124 3.78 -16.42 2.10
N SER A 125 4.48 -15.69 1.23
CA SER A 125 5.83 -16.06 0.80
C SER A 125 6.67 -14.81 0.58
N CYS A 126 7.63 -14.54 1.48
CA CYS A 126 8.50 -13.37 1.40
C CYS A 126 9.99 -13.71 1.59
N ALA A 127 10.90 -13.08 0.82
CA ALA A 127 12.33 -13.26 1.08
C ALA A 127 12.85 -12.33 2.18
N LYS A 128 12.46 -11.05 2.17
CA LYS A 128 12.84 -10.07 3.21
C LYS A 128 11.66 -9.20 3.61
N VAL A 129 11.41 -9.09 4.91
CA VAL A 129 10.37 -8.24 5.51
C VAL A 129 10.99 -7.35 6.59
N GLY A 130 10.77 -6.05 6.48
CA GLY A 130 11.08 -5.07 7.52
C GLY A 130 9.81 -4.33 7.94
N THR A 131 9.48 -4.35 9.23
CA THR A 131 8.36 -3.60 9.79
C THR A 131 8.80 -2.73 10.96
N HIS A 132 8.35 -1.48 10.98
CA HIS A 132 8.60 -0.55 12.07
C HIS A 132 7.30 0.14 12.48
N LEU A 133 6.85 -0.07 13.73
CA LEU A 133 5.66 0.56 14.29
C LEU A 133 6.03 1.39 15.53
N ARG A 134 5.66 2.67 15.55
CA ARG A 134 5.93 3.54 16.71
C ARG A 134 4.81 3.50 17.75
N SER A 135 3.55 3.51 17.33
CA SER A 135 2.38 3.49 18.22
C SER A 135 1.20 2.78 17.57
N CYS A 136 0.73 1.69 18.19
CA CYS A 136 -0.43 0.93 17.75
C CYS A 136 -1.42 0.60 18.87
N ALA A 137 -2.71 0.48 18.56
CA ALA A 137 -3.70 -0.01 19.52
C ALA A 137 -4.09 -1.47 19.30
N LYS A 138 -4.06 -2.00 18.06
CA LYS A 138 -4.22 -3.43 17.75
C LYS A 138 -3.42 -3.81 16.52
N VAL A 139 -2.68 -4.92 16.60
CA VAL A 139 -1.88 -5.46 15.50
C VAL A 139 -2.10 -6.96 15.38
N GLY A 140 -2.48 -7.43 14.19
CA GLY A 140 -2.49 -8.84 13.82
C GLY A 140 -1.56 -9.07 12.63
N THR A 141 -0.61 -9.97 12.77
CA THR A 141 0.33 -10.34 11.70
C THR A 141 0.33 -11.85 11.50
N HIS A 142 0.13 -12.31 10.27
CA HIS A 142 0.22 -13.73 9.92
C HIS A 142 1.27 -13.92 8.81
N LEU A 143 2.27 -14.77 9.06
CA LEU A 143 3.39 -15.04 8.17
C LEU A 143 3.50 -16.55 7.94
N ARG A 144 3.39 -17.02 6.69
CA ARG A 144 3.50 -18.47 6.39
C ARG A 144 4.91 -18.93 6.00
N SER A 145 5.65 -18.13 5.23
CA SER A 145 7.00 -18.50 4.78
C SER A 145 7.83 -17.24 4.54
N CYS A 146 8.82 -16.98 5.40
CA CYS A 146 9.71 -15.82 5.31
C CYS A 146 11.18 -16.21 5.53
N ALA A 147 12.09 -15.80 4.64
CA ALA A 147 13.52 -16.10 4.81
C ALA A 147 14.22 -15.14 5.78
N LYS A 148 13.86 -13.85 5.81
CA LYS A 148 14.35 -12.85 6.77
C LYS A 148 13.24 -11.90 7.22
N VAL A 149 13.14 -11.69 8.53
CA VAL A 149 12.16 -10.78 9.14
C VAL A 149 12.86 -9.89 10.17
N GLY A 150 12.64 -8.58 10.08
CA GLY A 150 13.03 -7.61 11.10
C GLY A 150 11.82 -6.78 11.50
N THR A 151 11.54 -6.71 12.80
CA THR A 151 10.40 -5.98 13.36
C THR A 151 10.85 -5.09 14.50
N HIS A 152 10.48 -3.81 14.48
CA HIS A 152 10.72 -2.87 15.56
C HIS A 152 9.39 -2.26 16.03
N LEU A 153 9.07 -2.42 17.31
CA LEU A 153 7.82 -1.95 17.92
C LEU A 153 8.13 -1.09 19.14
N ARG A 154 7.75 0.19 19.12
CA ARG A 154 8.02 1.12 20.25
C ARG A 154 6.88 1.17 21.28
N SER A 155 5.63 1.02 20.86
CA SER A 155 4.47 0.96 21.76
C SER A 155 3.27 0.30 21.08
N CYS A 156 2.66 -0.67 21.76
CA CYS A 156 1.40 -1.28 21.31
C CYS A 156 0.50 -1.60 22.50
N ALA A 157 -0.72 -1.06 22.53
CA ALA A 157 -1.77 -1.59 23.39
C ALA A 157 -2.39 -2.84 22.73
N LYS A 158 -3.02 -3.72 23.51
CA LYS A 158 -3.80 -4.87 23.03
C LYS A 158 -5.29 -4.54 23.03
#